data_AF-A0A6L6XX79-F1
#
_entry.id   AF-A0A6L6XX79-F1
#
_cell.length_a   1.000
_cell.length_b   1.000
_cell.length_c   1.000
_cell.angle_alpha   90.00
_cell.angle_beta   90.00
_cell.angle_gamma   90.00
#
_symmetry.space_group_name_H-M   'P 1'
#
loop_
_entity.id
_entity.type
_entity.pdbx_description
1 polymer ?
#
loop_
_entity_poly.entity_id
_entity_poly.type
_entity_poly.pdbx_seq_one_letter_code
_entity_poly.pdbx_strand_id
1 'polypeptide(L)'
;MTTKADFTEDEWVRVVRAPFVAGMAISLADPGGPIEAAKESMASIKSATSPPSREQLVTEVALDIQAQVQQRHNPVKGYKPTGDVPPGEQVLQELTGVCAIVREKATAEEADAFASWLVSTAEAAANAAKEGGFMGFKAELVSQREKDMIEKVRAAVA
;
A
#
# COMPACT_ATOMS: atom_id res chain seq x y z
N MET A 1 -11.64 -19.95 2.43
CA MET A 1 -11.94 -18.57 2.00
C MET A 1 -12.05 -17.74 3.25
N THR A 2 -11.33 -16.64 3.28
CA THR A 2 -11.14 -15.82 4.48
C THR A 2 -11.93 -14.53 4.35
N THR A 3 -12.59 -14.16 5.43
CA THR A 3 -13.52 -13.03 5.51
C THR A 3 -13.05 -12.05 6.58
N LYS A 4 -13.63 -10.85 6.59
CA LYS A 4 -13.47 -9.87 7.68
C LYS A 4 -13.74 -10.46 9.07
N ALA A 5 -14.64 -11.45 9.19
CA ALA A 5 -15.01 -12.04 10.47
C ALA A 5 -13.90 -12.92 11.10
N ASP A 6 -12.90 -13.32 10.31
CA ASP A 6 -11.75 -14.10 10.76
C ASP A 6 -10.68 -13.22 11.45
N PHE A 7 -10.82 -11.90 11.35
CA PHE A 7 -9.94 -10.90 11.95
C PHE A 7 -10.63 -10.19 13.13
N THR A 8 -9.84 -9.84 14.13
CA THR A 8 -10.27 -8.84 15.11
C THR A 8 -10.41 -7.47 14.44
N GLU A 9 -11.12 -6.55 15.09
CA GLU A 9 -11.31 -5.19 14.55
C GLU A 9 -9.97 -4.48 14.31
N ASP A 10 -9.04 -4.58 15.25
CA ASP A 10 -7.71 -3.98 15.13
C ASP A 10 -6.88 -4.60 14.00
N GLU A 11 -6.91 -5.94 13.87
CA GLU A 11 -6.24 -6.64 12.77
C GLU A 11 -6.81 -6.21 11.42
N TRP A 12 -8.14 -6.17 11.30
CA TRP A 12 -8.81 -5.79 10.06
C TRP A 12 -8.49 -4.35 9.64
N VAL A 13 -8.46 -3.42 10.59
CA VAL A 13 -8.04 -2.03 10.32
C VAL A 13 -6.63 -1.99 9.73
N ARG A 14 -5.70 -2.81 10.24
CA ARG A 14 -4.34 -2.88 9.69
C ARG A 14 -4.31 -3.50 8.30
N VAL A 15 -5.09 -4.56 8.06
CA VAL A 15 -5.23 -5.20 6.73
C VAL A 15 -5.77 -4.21 5.70
N VAL A 16 -6.84 -3.49 6.01
CA VAL A 16 -7.45 -2.47 5.14
C VAL A 16 -6.51 -1.30 4.86
N ARG A 17 -5.67 -0.96 5.83
CA ARG A 17 -4.71 0.14 5.71
C ARG A 17 -3.47 -0.23 4.90
N ALA A 18 -3.08 -1.50 4.85
CA ALA A 18 -1.80 -1.94 4.29
C ALA A 18 -1.54 -1.50 2.83
N PRO A 19 -2.51 -1.52 1.89
CA PRO A 19 -2.28 -1.02 0.53
C PRO A 19 -1.82 0.45 0.50
N PHE A 20 -2.40 1.30 1.36
CA PHE A 20 -1.99 2.69 1.47
C PHE A 20 -0.60 2.85 2.08
N VAL A 21 -0.26 2.00 3.04
CA VAL A 21 1.07 1.98 3.67
C VAL A 21 2.13 1.56 2.66
N ALA A 22 1.83 0.59 1.78
CA ALA A 22 2.70 0.20 0.68
C ALA A 22 2.92 1.35 -0.33
N GLY A 23 1.86 2.08 -0.70
CA GLY A 23 1.98 3.28 -1.52
C GLY A 23 2.80 4.39 -0.87
N MET A 24 2.63 4.60 0.44
CA MET A 24 3.37 5.59 1.23
C MET A 24 4.87 5.29 1.32
N ALA A 25 5.27 4.01 1.28
CA ALA A 25 6.68 3.61 1.29
C ALA A 25 7.48 4.32 0.20
N ILE A 26 6.87 4.47 -0.98
CA ILE A 26 7.47 5.13 -2.14
C ILE A 26 7.68 6.61 -1.90
N SER A 27 6.63 7.33 -1.46
CA SER A 27 6.71 8.76 -1.16
C SER A 27 7.76 9.08 -0.08
N LEU A 28 8.01 8.14 0.84
CA LEU A 28 9.05 8.28 1.88
C LEU A 28 10.46 7.95 1.38
N ALA A 29 10.60 7.11 0.35
CA ALA A 29 11.89 6.75 -0.23
C ALA A 29 12.48 7.89 -1.07
N ASP A 30 11.62 8.61 -1.78
CA ASP A 30 11.96 9.73 -2.64
C ASP A 30 10.83 10.78 -2.60
N PRO A 31 10.84 11.71 -1.63
CA PRO A 31 9.76 12.68 -1.49
C PRO A 31 9.75 13.67 -2.65
N GLY A 32 8.77 13.49 -3.55
CA GLY A 32 8.50 14.39 -4.66
C GLY A 32 7.85 15.72 -4.24
N GLY A 33 7.53 16.54 -5.24
CA GLY A 33 6.79 17.79 -5.04
C GLY A 33 5.34 17.58 -4.56
N PRO A 34 4.65 18.63 -4.05
CA PRO A 34 3.27 18.50 -3.54
C PRO A 34 2.27 17.93 -4.55
N ILE A 35 2.49 18.19 -5.84
CA ILE A 35 1.66 17.68 -6.94
C ILE A 35 1.89 16.17 -7.14
N GLU A 36 3.14 15.71 -7.03
CA GLU A 36 3.51 14.30 -7.16
C GLU A 36 2.96 13.50 -5.98
N ALA A 37 3.10 14.01 -4.76
CA ALA A 37 2.53 13.40 -3.55
C ALA A 37 0.99 13.23 -3.64
N ALA A 38 0.29 14.21 -4.22
CA ALA A 38 -1.16 14.10 -4.44
C ALA A 38 -1.51 13.02 -5.49
N LYS A 39 -0.73 12.90 -6.56
CA LYS A 39 -0.89 11.85 -7.58
C LYS A 39 -0.59 10.46 -7.05
N GLU A 40 0.50 10.30 -6.31
CA GLU A 40 0.89 9.07 -5.61
C GLU A 40 -0.21 8.59 -4.67
N SER A 41 -0.80 9.52 -3.90
CA SER A 41 -1.93 9.24 -3.02
C SER A 41 -3.16 8.76 -3.79
N MET A 42 -3.51 9.42 -4.90
CA MET A 42 -4.63 9.01 -5.76
C MET A 42 -4.40 7.65 -6.41
N ALA A 43 -3.19 7.36 -6.88
CA ALA A 43 -2.84 6.08 -7.48
C ALA A 43 -2.89 4.95 -6.47
N SER A 44 -2.45 5.20 -5.23
CA SER A 44 -2.56 4.26 -4.12
C SER A 44 -4.02 3.94 -3.82
N ILE A 45 -4.90 4.94 -3.75
CA ILE A 45 -6.36 4.75 -3.59
C ILE A 45 -6.94 3.93 -4.76
N LYS A 46 -6.56 4.25 -6.01
CA LYS A 46 -7.06 3.54 -7.18
C LYS A 46 -6.64 2.06 -7.18
N SER A 47 -5.38 1.77 -6.88
CA SER A 47 -4.87 0.40 -6.79
C SER A 47 -5.53 -0.37 -5.63
N ALA A 48 -5.73 0.30 -4.49
CA ALA A 48 -6.38 -0.26 -3.30
C ALA A 48 -7.89 -0.51 -3.46
N THR A 49 -8.53 0.12 -4.45
CA THR A 49 -9.96 -0.10 -4.76
C THR A 49 -10.18 -1.02 -5.94
N SER A 50 -9.13 -1.33 -6.71
CA SER A 50 -9.20 -2.14 -7.94
C SER A 50 -8.14 -3.26 -7.89
N PRO A 51 -8.31 -4.27 -7.02
CA PRO A 51 -7.32 -5.33 -6.88
C PRO A 51 -7.20 -6.17 -8.16
N PRO A 52 -6.00 -6.66 -8.49
CA PRO A 52 -5.78 -7.52 -9.65
C PRO A 52 -6.27 -8.96 -9.44
N SER A 53 -6.49 -9.36 -8.18
CA SER A 53 -6.94 -10.69 -7.78
C SER A 53 -8.43 -10.73 -7.47
N ARG A 54 -9.06 -11.88 -7.73
CA ARG A 54 -10.44 -12.20 -7.34
C ARG A 54 -10.53 -13.05 -6.08
N GLU A 55 -9.41 -13.27 -5.39
CA GLU A 55 -9.42 -13.94 -4.09
C GLU A 55 -10.33 -13.18 -3.12
N GLN A 56 -11.04 -13.94 -2.27
CA GLN A 56 -12.10 -13.38 -1.45
C GLN A 56 -11.58 -12.34 -0.45
N LEU A 57 -10.49 -12.65 0.26
CA LEU A 57 -9.85 -11.71 1.17
C LEU A 57 -9.55 -10.36 0.49
N VAL A 58 -8.84 -10.40 -0.65
CA VAL A 58 -8.44 -9.19 -1.39
C VAL A 58 -9.66 -8.41 -1.86
N THR A 59 -10.71 -9.11 -2.29
CA THR A 59 -11.98 -8.50 -2.71
C THR A 59 -12.69 -7.81 -1.54
N GLU A 60 -12.79 -8.45 -0.37
CA GLU A 60 -13.41 -7.86 0.81
C GLU A 60 -12.66 -6.63 1.30
N VAL A 61 -11.33 -6.67 1.30
CA VAL A 61 -10.50 -5.52 1.65
C VAL A 61 -10.76 -4.36 0.70
N ALA A 62 -10.74 -4.60 -0.62
CA ALA A 62 -11.00 -3.56 -1.61
C ALA A 62 -12.42 -2.95 -1.50
N LEU A 63 -13.43 -3.77 -1.20
CA LEU A 63 -14.79 -3.29 -0.98
C LEU A 63 -14.91 -2.41 0.27
N ASP A 64 -14.25 -2.77 1.38
CA ASP A 64 -14.25 -1.93 2.59
C ASP A 64 -13.51 -0.61 2.34
N ILE A 65 -12.41 -0.64 1.59
CA ILE A 65 -11.71 0.57 1.15
C ILE A 65 -12.63 1.46 0.30
N GLN A 66 -13.34 0.89 -0.68
CA GLN A 66 -14.29 1.64 -1.49
C GLN A 66 -15.39 2.28 -0.64
N ALA A 67 -15.95 1.54 0.33
CA ALA A 67 -16.98 2.04 1.23
C ALA A 67 -16.46 3.21 2.08
N GLN A 68 -15.25 3.10 2.64
CA GLN A 68 -14.62 4.17 3.42
C GLN A 68 -14.38 5.42 2.58
N VAL A 69 -13.85 5.26 1.37
CA VAL A 69 -13.63 6.38 0.43
C VAL A 69 -14.94 7.07 0.07
N GLN A 70 -16.01 6.32 -0.22
CA GLN A 70 -17.34 6.87 -0.50
C GLN A 70 -17.91 7.66 0.69
N GLN A 71 -17.68 7.18 1.90
CA GLN A 71 -18.08 7.85 3.15
C GLN A 71 -17.18 9.03 3.53
N ARG A 72 -16.17 9.37 2.72
CA ARG A 72 -15.11 10.35 3.03
C ARG A 72 -14.36 10.04 4.33
N HIS A 73 -14.37 8.78 4.76
CA HIS A 73 -13.49 8.29 5.81
C HIS A 73 -12.11 8.06 5.22
N ASN A 74 -11.09 8.58 5.88
CA ASN A 74 -9.72 8.41 5.45
C ASN A 74 -9.16 7.09 6.03
N PRO A 75 -8.89 6.05 5.21
CA PRO A 75 -8.43 4.74 5.68
C PRO A 75 -7.06 4.79 6.38
N VAL A 76 -6.26 5.83 6.13
CA VAL A 76 -4.97 6.07 6.82
C VAL A 76 -5.09 7.03 8.00
N LYS A 77 -6.30 7.46 8.38
CA LYS A 77 -6.47 8.39 9.50
C LYS A 77 -5.90 7.78 10.78
N GLY A 78 -4.91 8.48 11.36
CA GLY A 78 -4.22 8.04 12.57
C GLY A 78 -2.94 7.24 12.33
N TYR A 79 -2.66 6.80 11.10
CA TYR A 79 -1.38 6.22 10.76
C TYR A 79 -0.44 7.29 10.20
N LYS A 80 0.53 7.67 11.02
CA LYS A 80 1.70 8.44 10.61
C LYS A 80 2.91 7.76 11.21
N PRO A 81 3.94 7.42 10.41
CA PRO A 81 5.22 7.03 10.97
C PRO A 81 5.70 8.13 11.94
N THR A 82 5.93 7.78 13.19
CA THR A 82 6.29 8.71 14.27
C THR A 82 7.33 8.08 15.20
N GLY A 83 8.10 8.88 15.92
CA GLY A 83 9.17 8.41 16.80
C GLY A 83 10.54 8.35 16.11
N ASP A 84 11.49 7.66 16.75
CA ASP A 84 12.92 7.71 16.41
C ASP A 84 13.33 6.77 15.27
N VAL A 85 12.46 5.83 14.89
CA VAL A 85 12.70 4.89 13.78
C VAL A 85 12.50 5.63 12.45
N PRO A 86 13.37 5.44 11.43
CA PRO A 86 13.17 6.02 10.11
C PRO A 86 11.78 5.69 9.54
N PRO A 87 11.02 6.67 8.99
CA PRO A 87 9.66 6.45 8.49
C PRO A 87 9.52 5.29 7.50
N GLY A 88 10.50 5.10 6.61
CA GLY A 88 10.50 3.99 5.66
C GLY A 88 10.64 2.62 6.33
N GLU A 89 11.40 2.53 7.43
CA GLU A 89 11.55 1.29 8.19
C GLU A 89 10.26 0.95 8.97
N GLN A 90 9.59 1.95 9.54
CA GLN A 90 8.30 1.76 10.21
C GLN A 90 7.24 1.20 9.24
N VAL A 91 7.21 1.73 8.01
CA VAL A 91 6.31 1.24 6.96
C VAL A 91 6.59 -0.22 6.61
N LEU A 92 7.87 -0.61 6.47
CA LEU A 92 8.24 -2.01 6.22
C LEU A 92 7.84 -2.93 7.38
N GLN A 93 8.07 -2.51 8.62
CA GLN A 93 7.66 -3.26 9.81
C GLN A 93 6.13 -3.45 9.88
N GLU A 94 5.36 -2.42 9.54
CA GLU A 94 3.90 -2.53 9.48
C GLU A 94 3.45 -3.53 8.41
N LEU A 95 4.03 -3.48 7.21
CA LEU A 95 3.70 -4.41 6.12
C LEU A 95 4.04 -5.86 6.49
N THR A 96 5.21 -6.11 7.07
CA THR A 96 5.58 -7.43 7.58
C THR A 96 4.61 -7.92 8.65
N GLY A 97 4.24 -7.06 9.60
CA GLY A 97 3.29 -7.40 10.65
C GLY A 97 1.91 -7.78 10.11
N VAL A 98 1.40 -7.04 9.12
CA VAL A 98 0.10 -7.35 8.50
C VAL A 98 0.16 -8.64 7.69
N CYS A 99 1.22 -8.87 6.91
CA CYS A 99 1.38 -10.11 6.17
C CYS A 99 1.46 -11.34 7.10
N ALA A 100 2.05 -11.21 8.29
CA ALA A 100 2.03 -12.27 9.29
C ALA A 100 0.59 -12.58 9.78
N ILE A 101 -0.21 -11.55 10.08
CA ILE A 101 -1.62 -11.70 10.48
C ILE A 101 -2.43 -12.39 9.38
N VAL A 102 -2.24 -11.97 8.12
CA VAL A 102 -2.93 -12.57 6.97
C VAL A 102 -2.52 -14.03 6.78
N ARG A 103 -1.23 -14.37 6.88
CA ARG A 103 -0.75 -15.76 6.75
C ARG A 103 -1.24 -16.69 7.84
N GLU A 104 -1.47 -16.17 9.03
CA GLU A 104 -1.99 -16.97 10.15
C GLU A 104 -3.45 -17.36 9.94
N LYS A 105 -4.24 -16.51 9.28
CA LYS A 105 -5.70 -16.66 9.17
C LYS A 105 -6.19 -17.07 7.79
N ALA A 106 -5.46 -16.71 6.74
CA ALA A 106 -5.87 -16.92 5.36
C ALA A 106 -5.24 -18.16 4.72
N THR A 107 -5.77 -18.59 3.57
CA THR A 107 -5.10 -19.63 2.79
C THR A 107 -3.80 -19.11 2.19
N ALA A 108 -2.91 -20.01 1.79
CA ALA A 108 -1.64 -19.63 1.16
C ALA A 108 -1.88 -18.79 -0.10
N GLU A 109 -2.88 -19.16 -0.90
CA GLU A 109 -3.24 -18.45 -2.12
C GLU A 109 -3.76 -17.03 -1.84
N GLU A 110 -4.58 -16.87 -0.80
CA GLU A 110 -5.10 -15.56 -0.39
C GLU A 110 -3.99 -14.66 0.17
N ALA A 111 -3.06 -15.24 0.95
CA ALA A 111 -1.91 -14.53 1.49
C ALA A 111 -0.95 -14.07 0.38
N ASP A 112 -0.67 -14.93 -0.60
CA ASP A 112 0.19 -14.62 -1.75
C ASP A 112 -0.46 -13.57 -2.65
N ALA A 113 -1.78 -13.65 -2.86
CA ALA A 113 -2.54 -12.64 -3.60
C ALA A 113 -2.52 -11.28 -2.90
N PHE A 114 -2.65 -11.28 -1.57
CA PHE A 114 -2.58 -10.06 -0.76
C PHE A 114 -1.18 -9.43 -0.82
N ALA A 115 -0.12 -10.22 -0.61
CA ALA A 115 1.27 -9.75 -0.71
C ALA A 115 1.58 -9.17 -2.10
N SER A 116 1.18 -9.87 -3.16
CA SER A 116 1.35 -9.42 -4.54
C SER A 116 0.61 -8.11 -4.82
N TRP A 117 -0.57 -7.94 -4.23
CA TRP A 117 -1.34 -6.71 -4.36
C TRP A 117 -0.66 -5.52 -3.68
N LEU A 118 -0.07 -5.70 -2.49
CA LEU A 118 0.69 -4.64 -1.81
C LEU A 118 1.88 -4.15 -2.64
N VAL A 119 2.62 -5.08 -3.24
CA VAL A 119 3.72 -4.74 -4.17
C VAL A 119 3.20 -3.96 -5.37
N SER A 120 2.10 -4.41 -5.98
CA SER A 120 1.48 -3.73 -7.12
C SER A 120 1.01 -2.31 -6.76
N THR A 121 0.51 -2.09 -5.54
CA THR A 121 0.15 -0.75 -5.06
C THR A 121 1.36 0.17 -4.91
N ALA A 122 2.48 -0.35 -4.39
CA ALA A 122 3.73 0.40 -4.32
C ALA A 122 4.25 0.75 -5.73
N GLU A 123 4.28 -0.22 -6.65
CA GLU A 123 4.67 0.01 -8.05
C GLU A 123 3.74 1.03 -8.74
N ALA A 124 2.44 0.99 -8.49
CA ALA A 124 1.49 1.96 -9.04
C ALA A 124 1.73 3.38 -8.52
N ALA A 125 2.06 3.53 -7.23
CA ALA A 125 2.40 4.82 -6.64
C ALA A 125 3.67 5.41 -7.29
N ALA A 126 4.73 4.61 -7.42
CA ALA A 126 5.99 5.03 -8.06
C ALA A 126 5.80 5.49 -9.50
N ASN A 127 4.99 4.76 -10.28
CA ASN A 127 4.71 5.14 -11.67
C ASN A 127 3.89 6.42 -11.79
N ALA A 128 2.93 6.66 -10.89
CA ALA A 128 2.06 7.84 -10.93
C ALA A 128 2.80 9.16 -10.66
N ALA A 129 3.86 9.13 -9.86
CA ALA A 129 4.73 10.27 -9.63
C ALA A 129 5.36 10.78 -10.95
N LYS A 130 5.75 9.85 -11.85
CA LYS A 130 6.52 10.17 -13.06
C LYS A 130 5.69 10.76 -14.21
N GLU A 131 4.38 10.53 -14.22
CA GLU A 131 3.46 11.15 -15.18
C GLU A 131 3.27 12.68 -14.95
N GLY A 132 4.00 13.27 -14.00
CA GLY A 132 3.88 14.66 -13.58
C GLY A 132 5.03 15.60 -13.89
N GLY A 133 6.08 15.17 -14.61
CA GLY A 133 7.20 16.02 -14.98
C GLY A 133 6.76 17.35 -15.60
N PHE A 134 6.81 18.41 -14.81
CA PHE A 134 6.35 19.74 -15.19
C PHE A 134 7.26 20.29 -16.30
N MET A 135 6.67 20.61 -17.46
CA MET A 135 7.27 21.44 -18.50
C MET A 135 8.54 20.89 -19.20
N GLY A 136 8.50 19.67 -19.75
CA GLY A 136 9.44 19.27 -20.82
C GLY A 136 10.89 18.93 -20.41
N PHE A 137 11.19 18.80 -19.11
CA PHE A 137 12.47 18.27 -18.63
C PHE A 137 12.29 16.84 -18.12
N LYS A 138 12.93 15.89 -18.84
CA LYS A 138 13.18 14.47 -18.49
C LYS A 138 12.29 13.91 -17.36
N ALA A 139 11.22 13.22 -17.74
CA ALA A 139 10.64 12.19 -16.87
C ALA A 139 11.70 11.11 -16.66
N GLU A 140 12.40 11.16 -15.53
CA GLU A 140 13.31 10.09 -15.14
C GLU A 140 12.45 8.89 -14.71
N LEU A 141 12.75 7.71 -15.28
CA LEU A 141 12.16 6.43 -14.88
C LEU A 141 12.26 6.27 -13.34
N VAL A 142 11.40 5.45 -12.73
CA VAL A 142 11.41 5.12 -11.29
C VAL A 142 12.84 5.17 -10.73
N SER A 143 13.05 6.05 -9.74
CA SER A 143 14.38 6.39 -9.23
C SER A 143 15.02 5.17 -8.60
N GLN A 144 16.35 5.16 -8.46
CA GLN A 144 17.02 4.04 -7.81
C GLN A 144 16.51 3.84 -6.38
N ARG A 145 16.19 4.93 -5.66
CA ARG A 145 15.66 4.89 -4.30
C ARG A 145 14.27 4.27 -4.23
N GLU A 146 13.40 4.61 -5.19
CA GLU A 146 12.07 4.01 -5.31
C GLU A 146 12.15 2.52 -5.66
N LYS A 147 13.04 2.13 -6.59
CA LYS A 147 13.29 0.72 -6.93
C LYS A 147 13.78 -0.07 -5.71
N ASP A 148 14.77 0.47 -5.00
CA ASP A 148 15.30 -0.16 -3.79
C ASP A 148 14.21 -0.30 -2.71
N MET A 149 13.28 0.66 -2.63
CA MET A 149 12.13 0.57 -1.72
C MET A 149 11.12 -0.48 -2.16
N ILE A 150 10.79 -0.58 -3.45
CA ILE A 150 9.90 -1.63 -3.97
C ILE A 150 10.47 -3.01 -3.65
N GLU A 151 11.78 -3.21 -3.81
CA GLU A 151 12.43 -4.48 -3.45
C GLU A 151 12.38 -4.75 -1.94
N LYS A 152 12.52 -3.72 -1.11
CA LYS A 152 12.32 -3.86 0.35
C LYS A 152 10.88 -4.19 0.70
N VAL A 153 9.89 -3.58 0.05
CA VAL A 153 8.47 -3.91 0.21
C VAL A 153 8.23 -5.36 -0.19
N ARG A 154 8.74 -5.78 -1.35
CA ARG A 154 8.65 -7.17 -1.84
C ARG A 154 9.25 -8.15 -0.84
N ALA A 155 10.41 -7.85 -0.28
CA ALA A 155 11.03 -8.68 0.75
C ALA A 155 10.25 -8.69 2.08
N ALA A 156 9.66 -7.56 2.47
CA ALA A 156 8.89 -7.42 3.69
C ALA A 156 7.55 -8.17 3.66
N VAL A 157 6.97 -8.35 2.47
CA VAL A 157 5.71 -9.06 2.25
C VAL A 157 5.89 -10.47 1.69
N ALA A 158 7.12 -10.91 1.39
CA ALA A 158 7.44 -12.29 1.01
C ALA A 158 7.20 -13.27 2.17
#